data_AF-A0A368GUI2-F1
#
_entry.id   AF-A0A368GUI2-F1
#
_cell.length_a   1.000
_cell.length_b   1.000
_cell.length_c   1.000
_cell.angle_alpha   90.00
_cell.angle_beta   90.00
_cell.angle_gamma   90.00
#
_symmetry.space_group_name_H-M   'P 1'
#
loop_
_entity.id
_entity.type
_entity.pdbx_description
1 polymer ?
#
loop_
_entity_poly.entity_id
_entity_poly.type
_entity_poly.pdbx_seq_one_letter_code
_entity_poly.pdbx_strand_id
1 'polypeptide(L)'
;MVFLFDDFDSEVFQNFAHTCPEAPVFGTPLIRSRIYRGLHLPRLRPRRPLYCDILRNINVIIGYGDENERRHWTKLIRYMGGHVKKEV
;
A
#
# COMPACT_ATOMS: atom_id res chain seq x y z
N MET A 1 2.29 -13.98 -11.03
CA MET A 1 1.19 -14.30 -10.09
C MET A 1 0.89 -13.06 -9.25
N VAL A 2 -0.37 -12.82 -8.91
CA VAL A 2 -0.82 -11.67 -8.11
C VAL A 2 -1.61 -12.20 -6.93
N PHE A 3 -1.41 -11.63 -5.75
CA PHE A 3 -2.08 -12.03 -4.52
C PHE A 3 -3.04 -10.95 -4.04
N LEU A 4 -4.18 -11.37 -3.51
CA LEU A 4 -5.25 -10.48 -3.06
C LEU A 4 -5.49 -10.69 -1.57
N PHE A 5 -5.56 -9.60 -0.81
CA PHE A 5 -5.92 -9.60 0.60
C PHE A 5 -6.98 -8.55 0.86
N ASP A 6 -7.96 -8.88 1.69
CA ASP A 6 -9.03 -7.94 2.07
C ASP A 6 -8.65 -7.08 3.28
N ASP A 7 -7.76 -7.60 4.12
CA ASP A 7 -7.28 -6.97 5.34
C ASP A 7 -5.75 -7.03 5.42
N PHE A 8 -5.11 -5.86 5.37
CA PHE A 8 -3.66 -5.70 5.45
C PHE A 8 -3.14 -5.57 6.90
N ASP A 9 -4.02 -5.58 7.89
CA ASP A 9 -3.65 -5.64 9.30
C ASP A 9 -3.74 -7.09 9.83
N SER A 10 -4.42 -7.98 9.12
CA SER A 10 -4.49 -9.41 9.45
C SER A 10 -3.12 -10.07 9.60
N GLU A 11 -3.01 -10.97 10.59
CA GLU A 11 -1.79 -11.75 10.83
C GLU A 11 -1.37 -12.57 9.59
N VAL A 12 -2.35 -13.11 8.87
CA VAL A 12 -2.13 -13.86 7.63
C VAL A 12 -1.41 -13.01 6.59
N PHE A 13 -1.85 -11.76 6.38
CA PHE A 13 -1.18 -10.84 5.47
C PHE A 13 0.20 -10.46 5.97
N GLN A 14 0.38 -10.14 7.25
CA GLN A 14 1.71 -9.76 7.77
C GLN A 14 2.72 -10.90 7.60
N ASN A 15 2.32 -12.14 7.92
CA ASN A 15 3.14 -13.33 7.75
C ASN A 15 3.47 -13.59 6.26
N PHE A 16 2.50 -13.42 5.37
CA PHE A 16 2.71 -13.53 3.93
C PHE A 16 3.67 -12.45 3.41
N ALA A 17 3.46 -11.18 3.77
CA ALA A 17 4.28 -10.06 3.34
C ALA A 17 5.73 -10.17 3.84
N HIS A 18 5.93 -10.80 5.00
CA HIS A 18 7.25 -11.10 5.55
C HIS A 18 7.94 -12.25 4.78
N THR A 19 7.22 -13.32 4.50
CA THR A 19 7.77 -14.52 3.83
C THR A 19 8.00 -14.29 2.33
N CYS A 20 7.12 -13.52 1.68
CA CYS A 20 7.08 -13.30 0.24
C CYS A 20 7.14 -11.79 -0.11
N PRO A 21 8.21 -11.06 0.26
CA PRO A 21 8.24 -9.59 0.16
C PRO A 21 8.22 -9.06 -1.28
N GLU A 22 8.65 -9.86 -2.26
CA GLU A 22 8.68 -9.49 -3.67
C GLU A 22 7.35 -9.78 -4.40
N ALA A 23 6.40 -10.43 -3.73
CA ALA A 23 5.12 -10.79 -4.32
C ALA A 23 4.26 -9.54 -4.62
N PRO A 24 3.64 -9.43 -5.81
CA PRO A 24 2.68 -8.37 -6.09
C PRO A 24 1.39 -8.60 -5.29
N VAL A 25 1.10 -7.71 -4.34
CA VAL A 25 -0.08 -7.80 -3.47
C VAL A 25 -1.02 -6.60 -3.66
N PHE A 26 -2.30 -6.88 -3.90
CA PHE A 26 -3.36 -5.87 -3.97
C PHE A 26 -4.43 -6.07 -2.90
N GLY A 27 -5.01 -4.96 -2.46
CA GLY A 27 -6.26 -4.96 -1.72
C GLY A 27 -7.45 -5.22 -2.64
N THR A 28 -8.47 -5.92 -2.14
CA THR A 28 -9.74 -6.06 -2.86
C THR A 28 -10.38 -4.71 -3.25
N PRO A 29 -10.26 -3.61 -2.45
CA PRO A 29 -10.85 -2.32 -2.83
C PRO A 29 -10.23 -1.74 -4.10
N LEU A 30 -8.92 -1.93 -4.29
CA LEU A 30 -8.25 -1.52 -5.53
C LEU A 30 -8.82 -2.25 -6.73
N ILE A 31 -8.94 -3.58 -6.67
CA ILE A 31 -9.46 -4.39 -7.79
C ILE A 31 -10.85 -3.93 -8.17
N ARG A 32 -11.72 -3.76 -7.17
CA ARG A 32 -13.09 -3.27 -7.34
C ARG A 32 -13.13 -1.89 -8.02
N SER A 33 -12.35 -0.93 -7.52
CA SER A 33 -12.21 0.42 -8.11
C SER A 33 -11.77 0.36 -9.57
N ARG A 34 -10.80 -0.50 -9.90
CA ARG A 34 -10.27 -0.64 -11.26
C ARG A 34 -11.28 -1.23 -12.23
N ILE A 35 -12.01 -2.26 -11.82
CA ILE A 35 -13.09 -2.86 -12.63
C ILE A 35 -14.17 -1.82 -12.92
N TYR A 36 -14.68 -1.12 -11.90
CA TYR A 36 -15.74 -0.13 -12.08
C TYR A 36 -15.35 1.04 -12.99
N ARG A 37 -14.07 1.37 -13.05
CA ARG A 37 -13.55 2.48 -13.86
C ARG A 37 -13.03 2.02 -15.23
N GLY A 38 -13.09 0.73 -15.56
CA GLY A 38 -12.51 0.18 -16.78
C GLY A 38 -10.99 0.40 -16.89
N LEU A 39 -10.27 0.38 -15.76
CA LEU A 39 -8.84 0.65 -15.69
C LEU A 39 -8.04 -0.64 -15.49
N HIS A 40 -6.84 -0.68 -16.09
CA HIS A 40 -5.88 -1.73 -15.80
C HIS A 40 -5.34 -1.66 -14.36
N LEU A 41 -4.92 -2.82 -13.85
CA LEU A 41 -4.18 -2.90 -12.59
C LEU A 41 -2.83 -2.16 -12.71
N PRO A 42 -2.43 -1.42 -11.68
CA PRO A 42 -1.16 -0.71 -11.70
C PRO A 42 0.01 -1.70 -11.63
N ARG A 43 1.15 -1.33 -12.23
CA ARG A 43 2.40 -2.07 -12.01
C ARG A 43 2.91 -1.77 -10.61
N LEU A 44 3.05 -2.81 -9.79
CA LEU A 44 3.62 -2.68 -8.45
C LEU A 44 5.15 -2.69 -8.51
N ARG A 45 5.74 -1.87 -7.65
CA ARG A 45 7.14 -2.05 -7.28
C ARG A 45 7.23 -3.21 -6.30
N PRO A 46 8.34 -3.96 -6.29
CA PRO A 46 8.53 -4.99 -5.27
C PRO A 46 8.48 -4.38 -3.86
N ARG A 47 8.05 -5.17 -2.86
CA ARG A 47 7.86 -4.73 -1.46
C ARG A 47 6.88 -3.59 -1.26
N ARG A 48 5.98 -3.33 -2.21
CA ARG A 48 4.97 -2.29 -2.11
C ARG A 48 3.57 -2.84 -2.36
N PRO A 49 2.98 -3.53 -1.36
CA PRO A 49 1.56 -3.85 -1.38
C PRO A 49 0.72 -2.60 -1.58
N LEU A 50 -0.40 -2.72 -2.32
CA LEU A 50 -1.28 -1.60 -2.60
C LEU A 50 -2.72 -1.99 -2.28
N TYR A 51 -3.24 -1.46 -1.18
CA TYR A 51 -4.59 -1.72 -0.71
C TYR A 51 -5.66 -1.01 -1.55
N CYS A 52 -5.44 0.28 -1.80
CA CYS A 52 -6.26 1.13 -2.64
C CYS A 52 -5.40 2.22 -3.30
N ASP A 53 -5.99 3.05 -4.15
CA ASP A 53 -5.28 4.09 -4.90
C ASP A 53 -5.77 5.52 -4.61
N ILE A 54 -6.40 5.72 -3.45
CA ILE A 54 -6.96 7.03 -3.06
C ILE A 54 -5.89 8.12 -2.93
N LEU A 55 -4.65 7.75 -2.58
CA LEU A 55 -3.51 8.68 -2.47
C LEU A 55 -2.52 8.58 -3.64
N ARG A 56 -2.84 7.91 -4.76
CA ARG A 56 -1.90 7.60 -5.86
C ARG A 56 -1.06 8.77 -6.39
N ASN A 57 -1.60 9.99 -6.33
CA ASN A 57 -0.96 11.20 -6.84
C ASN A 57 -0.64 12.22 -5.73
N ILE A 58 -0.64 11.78 -4.46
CA ILE A 58 -0.43 12.64 -3.30
C ILE A 58 0.97 12.40 -2.71
N ASN A 59 1.70 13.50 -2.54
CA ASN A 59 2.94 13.53 -1.78
C ASN A 59 2.64 14.03 -0.36
N VAL A 60 3.05 13.26 0.64
CA VAL A 60 2.84 13.55 2.06
C VAL A 60 4.19 13.82 2.72
N ILE A 61 4.24 14.85 3.57
CA ILE A 61 5.33 15.10 4.51
C ILE A 61 4.75 14.87 5.90
N ILE A 62 5.48 14.11 6.72
CA ILE A 62 5.08 13.80 8.10
C ILE A 62 5.98 14.63 9.03
N GLY A 63 5.47 15.77 9.50
CA GLY A 63 6.25 16.76 10.28
C GLY A 63 6.41 16.43 11.77
N TYR A 64 5.49 15.65 12.35
CA TYR A 64 5.50 15.33 13.79
C TYR A 64 5.23 13.84 14.02
N GLY A 65 5.42 13.36 15.24
CA GLY A 65 5.20 11.96 15.65
C GLY A 65 6.49 11.23 16.02
N ASP A 66 6.39 10.23 16.87
CA ASP A 66 7.53 9.38 17.21
C ASP A 66 7.96 8.49 16.03
N GLU A 67 9.08 7.79 16.15
CA GLU A 67 9.59 6.97 15.04
C GLU A 67 8.62 5.85 14.64
N ASN A 68 7.90 5.26 15.60
CA ASN A 68 6.96 4.17 15.35
C ASN A 68 5.70 4.68 14.65
N GLU A 69 5.15 5.81 15.09
CA GLU A 69 4.02 6.49 14.47
C GLU A 69 4.36 6.89 13.03
N ARG A 70 5.53 7.50 12.80
CA ARG A 70 5.97 7.91 11.46
C ARG A 70 6.14 6.71 10.53
N ARG A 71 6.67 5.59 11.03
CA ARG A 71 6.78 4.34 10.27
C ARG A 71 5.40 3.77 9.94
N HIS A 72 4.48 3.76 10.90
CA HIS A 72 3.12 3.28 10.73
C HIS A 72 2.36 4.11 9.70
N TRP A 73 2.34 5.44 9.82
CA TRP A 73 1.70 6.30 8.83
C TRP A 73 2.34 6.20 7.45
N THR A 74 3.67 6.08 7.39
CA THR A 74 4.37 5.84 6.11
C THR A 74 3.90 4.54 5.45
N LYS A 75 3.70 3.48 6.23
CA LYS A 75 3.16 2.20 5.75
C LYS A 75 1.75 2.39 5.17
N LEU A 76 0.85 3.03 5.92
CA LEU A 76 -0.52 3.31 5.48
C LEU A 76 -0.60 4.18 4.21
N ILE A 77 0.17 5.27 4.16
CA ILE A 77 0.22 6.17 3.00
C ILE A 77 0.66 5.39 1.75
N ARG A 78 1.66 4.50 1.88
CA ARG A 78 2.13 3.67 0.78
C ARG A 78 1.09 2.63 0.35
N TYR A 79 0.36 2.03 1.27
CA TYR A 79 -0.75 1.12 0.97
C TYR A 79 -1.90 1.79 0.22
N MET A 80 -2.07 3.10 0.39
CA MET A 80 -3.05 3.90 -0.33
C MET A 80 -2.51 4.48 -1.66
N GLY A 81 -1.28 4.12 -2.05
CA GLY A 81 -0.63 4.58 -3.28
C GLY A 81 0.12 5.91 -3.15
N GLY A 82 0.11 6.53 -1.97
CA GLY A 82 0.78 7.79 -1.71
C GLY A 82 2.29 7.68 -1.64
N HIS A 83 2.93 8.84 -1.71
CA HIS A 83 4.38 9.01 -1.65
C HIS A 83 4.74 9.82 -0.42
N VAL A 84 5.72 9.35 0.37
CA VAL A 84 6.21 10.08 1.54
C VAL A 84 7.53 10.74 1.19
N LYS A 85 7.64 12.06 1.40
CA LYS A 85 8.87 12.82 1.28
C LYS A 85 9.46 13.06 2.67
N LYS A 86 10.79 13.10 2.75
CA LYS A 86 11.49 13.58 3.95
C LYS A 86 11.34 15.10 3.99
N GLU A 87 11.12 15.63 5.18
CA GLU A 87 11.26 17.06 5.46
C GLU A 87 12.73 17.44 5.22
N VAL A 88 12.95 18.53 4.49
CA VAL A 88 14.29 19.06 4.18
C VAL A 88 14.63 20.13 5.21
#